data_AF-A0A349FH65-F1
#
_entry.id   AF-A0A349FH65-F1
#
_cell.length_a   1.000
_cell.length_b   1.000
_cell.length_c   1.000
_cell.angle_alpha   90.00
_cell.angle_beta   90.00
_cell.angle_gamma   90.00
#
_symmetry.space_group_name_H-M   'P 1'
#
loop_
_entity.id
_entity.type
_entity.pdbx_description
1 polymer ?
#
loop_
_entity_poly.entity_id
_entity_poly.type
_entity_poly.pdbx_seq_one_letter_code
_entity_poly.pdbx_strand_id
1 'polypeptide(L)' 'MPSKELGGAGLRGQSAGSTALCTVGQSGTGLTYRGYDITDLANNAQFEEVAHLLLRGHL' A
#
# COMPACT_ATOMS: atom_id res chain seq x y z
N MET A 1 37.52 -2.08 15.10
CA MET A 1 36.05 -1.95 15.27
C MET A 1 35.41 -2.42 13.97
N PRO A 2 34.63 -3.51 13.97
CA PRO A 2 33.99 -3.98 12.73
C PRO A 2 32.91 -2.96 12.33
N SER A 3 33.05 -2.44 11.11
CA SER A 3 32.05 -1.60 10.45
C SER A 3 30.76 -2.40 10.29
N LYS A 4 29.68 -1.93 10.92
CA LYS A 4 28.32 -2.47 10.74
C LYS A 4 28.02 -2.52 9.24
N GLU A 5 27.88 -3.71 8.67
CA GLU A 5 27.42 -3.84 7.28
C GLU A 5 26.07 -3.14 7.18
N LEU A 6 26.00 -2.11 6.34
CA LEU A 6 24.77 -1.39 6.04
C LEU A 6 23.87 -2.33 5.24
N GLY A 7 23.14 -3.20 5.94
CA GLY A 7 22.15 -4.15 5.38
C GLY A 7 20.93 -3.50 4.72
N GLY A 8 21.08 -2.25 4.25
CA GLY A 8 20.03 -1.40 3.69
C GLY A 8 20.28 -1.00 2.23
N ALA A 9 21.00 -1.81 1.45
CA ALA A 9 21.06 -1.60 0.01
C ALA A 9 19.63 -1.52 -0.56
N GLY A 10 19.33 -0.45 -1.28
CA GLY A 10 17.99 -0.20 -1.82
C GLY A 10 16.93 0.23 -0.80
N LEU A 11 17.31 0.79 0.36
CA LEU A 11 16.38 1.27 1.41
C LEU A 11 15.47 0.17 1.99
N ARG A 12 15.88 -1.10 1.90
CA ARG A 12 15.08 -2.21 2.41
C ARG A 12 14.82 -2.07 3.91
N GLY A 13 13.56 -2.11 4.29
CA GLY A 13 13.13 -1.97 5.69
C GLY A 13 13.17 -0.54 6.24
N GLN A 14 13.55 0.45 5.42
CA GLN A 14 13.57 1.85 5.83
C GLN A 14 12.28 2.55 5.41
N SER A 15 11.56 3.13 6.36
CA SER A 15 10.38 3.95 6.07
C SER A 15 10.83 5.28 5.46
N ALA A 16 10.40 5.53 4.22
CA ALA A 16 10.61 6.81 3.53
C ALA A 16 9.49 7.83 3.80
N GLY A 17 8.42 7.41 4.49
CA GLY A 17 7.23 8.21 4.73
C GLY A 17 6.04 7.35 5.15
N SER A 18 4.90 8.00 5.31
CA SER A 18 3.61 7.36 5.62
C SER A 18 2.61 7.63 4.51
N THR A 19 1.68 6.69 4.30
CA THR A 19 0.64 6.79 3.28
C THR A 19 -0.68 6.27 3.82
N ALA A 20 -1.78 6.88 3.37
CA ALA A 20 -3.13 6.40 3.62
C ALA A 20 -3.77 5.76 2.36
N LEU A 21 -3.00 5.63 1.26
CA LEU A 21 -3.52 5.18 -0.03
C LEU A 21 -3.79 3.67 -0.06
N CYS A 22 -2.81 2.87 0.36
CA CYS A 22 -2.93 1.43 0.31
C CYS A 22 -2.12 0.75 1.41
N THR A 23 -2.48 -0.50 1.71
CA THR A 23 -1.66 -1.38 2.53
C THR A 23 -1.51 -2.74 1.85
N VAL A 24 -0.32 -3.32 1.98
CA VAL A 24 0.02 -4.64 1.41
C VAL A 24 0.35 -5.57 2.57
N GLY A 25 -0.28 -6.73 2.60
CA GLY A 25 0.06 -7.82 3.51
C GLY A 25 -0.30 -7.60 4.97
N GLN A 26 -1.31 -6.78 5.28
CA GLN A 26 -1.87 -6.70 6.64
C GLN A 26 -2.43 -8.05 7.12
N SER A 27 -3.12 -8.77 6.23
CA SER A 27 -3.55 -10.15 6.43
C SER A 27 -3.05 -11.01 5.26
N GLY A 28 -1.87 -11.61 5.40
CA GLY A 28 -1.29 -12.52 4.41
C GLY A 28 -0.85 -11.80 3.12
N THR A 29 -1.44 -12.16 1.97
CA THR A 29 -1.14 -11.57 0.65
C THR A 29 -2.16 -10.50 0.23
N GLY A 30 -3.01 -10.03 1.14
CA GLY A 30 -4.06 -9.06 0.84
C GLY A 30 -3.54 -7.68 0.44
N LEU A 31 -4.30 -6.99 -0.42
CA LEU A 31 -4.09 -5.61 -0.82
C LEU A 31 -5.36 -4.82 -0.54
N THR A 32 -5.24 -3.70 0.17
CA THR A 32 -6.37 -2.80 0.43
C THR A 32 -6.11 -1.40 -0.11
N TYR A 33 -7.12 -0.77 -0.69
CA TYR A 33 -7.12 0.63 -1.11
C TYR A 33 -8.02 1.44 -0.19
N ARG A 34 -7.42 2.39 0.55
CA ARG A 34 -8.11 3.23 1.55
C ARG A 34 -9.02 2.46 2.52
N GLY A 35 -8.65 1.22 2.84
CA GLY A 35 -9.39 0.33 3.74
C GLY A 35 -10.34 -0.66 3.06
N TYR A 36 -10.57 -0.56 1.75
CA TYR A 36 -11.36 -1.51 0.98
C TYR A 36 -10.49 -2.64 0.42
N ASP A 37 -10.96 -3.89 0.49
CA ASP A 37 -10.26 -5.02 -0.12
C ASP A 37 -10.26 -4.90 -1.65
N ILE A 38 -9.14 -5.23 -2.28
CA ILE A 38 -9.04 -5.16 -3.74
C ILE A 38 -10.02 -6.10 -4.44
N THR A 39 -10.35 -7.24 -3.82
CA THR A 39 -11.31 -8.20 -4.36
C THR A 39 -12.71 -7.60 -4.37
N ASP A 40 -13.08 -6.86 -3.32
CA ASP A 40 -14.37 -6.19 -3.23
C ASP A 40 -14.49 -5.07 -4.27
N LEU A 41 -13.43 -4.27 -4.43
CA LEU A 41 -13.39 -3.23 -5.46
C LEU A 41 -13.46 -3.82 -6.87
N ALA A 42 -12.74 -4.92 -7.13
CA ALA A 42 -12.76 -5.58 -8.44
C ALA A 42 -14.15 -6.15 -8.81
N ASN A 43 -14.92 -6.58 -7.82
CA ASN A 43 -16.25 -7.16 -8.04
C ASN A 43 -17.36 -6.09 -8.13
N ASN A 44 -17.17 -4.91 -7.52
CA ASN A 44 -18.26 -3.95 -7.30
C ASN A 44 -18.01 -2.54 -7.87
N ALA A 45 -16.80 -2.20 -8.30
CA ALA A 45 -16.45 -0.86 -8.76
C ALA A 45 -15.80 -0.87 -10.15
N GLN A 46 -16.00 0.22 -10.89
CA GLN A 46 -15.29 0.50 -12.14
C GLN A 46 -13.93 1.15 -11.86
N PHE A 47 -13.06 1.13 -12.86
CA PHE A 47 -11.72 1.70 -12.76
C PHE A 47 -11.76 3.19 -12.36
N GLU A 48 -12.68 3.96 -12.94
CA GLU A 48 -12.84 5.39 -12.69
C GLU A 48 -13.23 5.68 -11.23
N GLU A 49 -14.06 4.82 -10.64
CA GLU A 49 -14.48 4.93 -9.24
C GLU A 49 -13.31 4.63 -8.30
N VAL A 50 -12.52 3.60 -8.61
CA VAL A 50 -11.30 3.29 -7.86
C VAL A 50 -10.26 4.41 -8.00
N ALA A 51 -10.11 4.99 -9.19
CA ALA A 51 -9.24 6.14 -9.41
C ALA A 51 -9.71 7.36 -8.60
N HIS A 52 -11.02 7.61 -8.57
CA HIS A 52 -11.62 8.67 -7.74
C HIS A 52 -11.33 8.44 -6.26
N LEU A 53 -11.56 7.22 -5.75
CA LEU A 53 -11.27 6.83 -4.38
C LEU A 53 -9.82 7.14 -4.01
N LEU A 54 -8.86 6.73 -4.84
CA LEU A 54 -7.43 6.94 -4.56
C LEU A 54 -7.08 8.44 -4.52
N LEU A 55 -7.59 9.23 -5.47
CA LEU A 55 -7.27 10.64 -5.62
C LEU A 55 -8.02 11.57 -4.64
N ARG A 56 -9.28 11.28 -4.32
CA ARG A 56 -10.16 12.13 -3.49
C ARG A 56 -10.35 11.62 -2.08
N GLY A 57 -10.18 10.32 -1.88
CA GLY A 57 -10.16 9.71 -0.56
C GLY A 57 -11.45 9.15 -0.03
N HIS A 58 -12.49 9.16 -0.85
CA HIS A 58 -13.79 8.59 -0.58
C HIS A 58 -14.42 8.19 -1.92
N LEU A 59 -15.35 7.24 -1.87
CA LEU A 59 -16.29 6.92 -2.94
C LEU A 59 -17.58 7.71 -2.72
#